data_AF-A0A440WPA6-F1
#
_entry.id   AF-A0A440WPA6-F1
#
_cell.length_a   1.000
_cell.length_b   1.000
_cell.length_c   1.000
_cell.angle_alpha   90.00
_cell.angle_beta   90.00
_cell.angle_gamma   90.00
#
_symmetry.space_group_name_H-M   'P 1'
#
loop_
_entity.id
_entity.type
_entity.pdbx_description
1 polymer ?
#
loop_
_entity_poly.entity_id
_entity_poly.type
_entity_poly.pdbx_seq_one_letter_code
_entity_poly.pdbx_strand_id
1 'polypeptide(L)'
;MAVEVTCSTGEAREADELVYLIAAHRRAMTEVESLGKRLMYAEEAEAELISPRLDAVMKKETAIRRQAAMAPVSDVGGLKMKAAYFERLMNNGWCDVDPDDLHELLRSFAAFRT
;
A
#
# COMPACT_ATOMS: atom_id res chain seq x y z
N MET A 1 7.29 -29.26 -35.26
CA MET A 1 6.45 -29.36 -34.06
C MET A 1 6.52 -28.04 -33.33
N ALA A 2 5.41 -27.32 -33.25
CA ALA A 2 5.33 -26.05 -32.52
C ALA A 2 5.09 -26.37 -31.05
N VAL A 3 5.99 -25.92 -30.17
CA VAL A 3 5.77 -25.96 -28.74
C VAL A 3 5.05 -24.67 -28.39
N GLU A 4 3.74 -24.76 -28.17
CA GLU A 4 2.99 -23.67 -27.56
C GLU A 4 3.47 -23.53 -26.11
N VAL A 5 4.23 -22.47 -25.86
CA VAL A 5 4.53 -22.02 -24.51
C VAL A 5 3.30 -21.26 -24.04
N THR A 6 2.39 -21.97 -23.37
CA THR A 6 1.36 -21.33 -22.56
C THR A 6 2.03 -20.77 -21.31
N CYS A 7 2.55 -19.55 -21.41
CA CYS A 7 2.95 -18.79 -20.23
C CYS A 7 1.70 -18.61 -19.34
N SER A 8 1.75 -19.25 -18.18
CA SER A 8 0.84 -19.02 -17.06
C SER A 8 0.59 -17.53 -16.87
N THR A 9 -0.64 -17.08 -17.09
CA THR A 9 -1.09 -15.68 -16.93
C THR A 9 -1.17 -15.21 -15.46
N GLY A 10 -0.56 -15.95 -14.52
CA GLY A 10 -0.53 -15.58 -13.09
C GLY A 10 0.43 -14.44 -12.77
N GLU A 11 1.57 -14.36 -13.47
CA GLU A 11 2.68 -13.45 -13.13
C GLU A 11 2.35 -11.96 -13.34
N ALA A 12 1.64 -11.64 -14.44
CA ALA A 12 1.22 -10.27 -14.72
C ALA A 12 0.17 -9.77 -13.72
N ARG A 13 -0.71 -10.66 -13.26
CA ARG A 13 -1.84 -10.30 -12.40
C ARG A 13 -1.40 -9.89 -10.99
N GLU A 14 -0.39 -10.54 -10.43
CA GLU A 14 0.14 -10.22 -9.09
C GLU A 14 0.94 -8.91 -9.09
N ALA A 15 1.77 -8.68 -10.12
CA ALA A 15 2.49 -7.42 -10.29
C ALA A 15 1.52 -6.24 -10.50
N ASP A 16 0.48 -6.45 -11.31
CA ASP A 16 -0.58 -5.47 -11.52
C ASP A 16 -1.35 -5.17 -10.22
N GLU A 17 -1.57 -6.19 -9.38
CA GLU A 17 -2.22 -6.04 -8.07
C GLU A 17 -1.36 -5.24 -7.07
N LEU A 18 -0.06 -5.54 -6.97
CA LEU A 18 0.85 -4.76 -6.11
C LEU A 18 0.93 -3.29 -6.56
N VAL A 19 1.04 -3.04 -7.87
CA VAL A 19 1.06 -1.68 -8.43
C VAL A 19 -0.26 -0.96 -8.12
N TYR A 20 -1.38 -1.65 -8.26
CA TYR A 20 -2.70 -1.11 -7.90
C TYR A 20 -2.77 -0.75 -6.41
N LEU A 21 -2.32 -1.63 -5.51
CA LEU A 21 -2.32 -1.39 -4.07
C LEU A 21 -1.43 -0.20 -3.68
N ILE A 22 -0.24 -0.09 -4.28
CA ILE A 22 0.65 1.06 -4.09
C ILE A 22 -0.03 2.36 -4.56
N ALA A 23 -0.66 2.34 -5.74
CA ALA A 23 -1.37 3.51 -6.25
C ALA A 23 -2.58 3.89 -5.38
N ALA A 24 -3.34 2.91 -4.90
CA ALA A 24 -4.47 3.11 -4.00
C ALA A 24 -4.02 3.69 -2.65
N HIS A 25 -2.91 3.19 -2.10
CA HIS A 25 -2.32 3.71 -0.86
C HIS A 25 -1.89 5.17 -1.01
N ARG A 26 -1.18 5.53 -2.09
CA ARG A 26 -0.79 6.92 -2.36
C ARG A 26 -1.98 7.87 -2.47
N ARG A 27 -3.07 7.43 -3.09
CA ARG A 27 -4.32 8.22 -3.16
C ARG A 27 -4.92 8.42 -1.77
N ALA A 28 -4.97 7.36 -0.94
CA ALA A 28 -5.44 7.47 0.43
C ALA A 28 -4.58 8.45 1.24
N MET A 29 -3.25 8.37 1.12
CA MET A 29 -2.31 9.31 1.76
C MET A 29 -2.54 10.76 1.33
N THR A 30 -2.78 11.01 0.04
CA THR A 30 -3.08 12.35 -0.48
C THR A 30 -4.39 12.89 0.12
N GLU A 31 -5.38 12.02 0.30
CA GLU A 31 -6.66 12.37 0.92
C GLU A 31 -6.51 12.63 2.43
N VAL A 32 -5.72 11.82 3.15
CA VAL A 32 -5.35 12.07 4.57
C VAL A 32 -4.69 13.44 4.71
N GLU A 33 -3.69 13.74 3.87
CA GLU A 33 -2.98 15.02 3.93
C GLU A 33 -3.91 16.20 3.64
N SER A 34 -4.79 16.07 2.65
CA SER A 34 -5.78 17.10 2.30
C SER A 34 -6.77 17.36 3.43
N LEU A 35 -7.35 16.30 4.01
CA LEU A 35 -8.29 16.41 5.13
C LEU A 35 -7.60 16.93 6.39
N GLY A 36 -6.38 16.47 6.68
CA GLY A 36 -5.58 16.95 7.81
C GLY A 36 -5.29 18.45 7.69
N LYS A 37 -4.85 18.92 6.51
CA LYS A 37 -4.64 20.35 6.26
C LYS A 37 -5.92 21.15 6.44
N ARG A 38 -7.06 20.66 5.95
CA ARG A 38 -8.35 21.35 6.14
C ARG A 38 -8.75 21.39 7.62
N LEU A 39 -8.58 20.29 8.35
CA LEU A 39 -8.88 20.21 9.78
C LEU A 39 -8.05 21.21 10.59
N MET A 40 -6.79 21.44 10.23
CA MET A 40 -5.92 22.43 10.91
C MET A 40 -6.48 23.86 10.90
N TYR A 41 -7.33 24.20 9.92
CA TYR A 41 -7.92 25.53 9.78
C TYR A 41 -9.44 25.53 9.96
N ALA A 42 -10.03 24.39 10.29
CA ALA A 42 -11.47 24.23 10.40
C ALA A 42 -11.99 24.83 11.72
N GLU A 43 -13.10 25.56 11.63
CA GLU A 43 -13.90 25.92 12.81
C GLU A 43 -14.63 24.68 13.35
N GLU A 44 -15.15 24.76 14.58
CA GLU A 44 -15.68 23.62 15.33
C GLU A 44 -16.74 22.81 14.54
N ALA A 45 -17.67 23.49 13.87
CA ALA A 45 -18.70 22.82 13.06
C ALA A 45 -18.14 22.12 11.80
N GLU A 46 -17.10 22.66 11.17
CA GLU A 46 -16.45 21.97 10.05
C GLU A 46 -15.55 20.82 10.54
N ALA A 47 -14.88 21.01 11.69
CA ALA A 47 -14.07 19.98 12.33
C ALA A 47 -14.90 18.74 12.71
N GLU A 48 -16.13 18.92 13.20
CA GLU A 48 -17.07 17.81 13.46
C GLU A 48 -17.39 16.99 12.20
N LEU A 49 -17.37 17.60 11.01
CA LEU A 49 -17.63 16.92 9.74
C LEU A 49 -16.35 16.31 9.13
N ILE A 50 -15.20 16.95 9.32
CA ILE A 50 -13.92 16.49 8.77
C ILE A 50 -13.36 15.34 9.60
N SER A 51 -13.45 15.38 10.92
CA SER A 51 -12.78 14.40 11.79
C SER A 51 -13.23 12.96 11.51
N PRO A 52 -14.53 12.63 11.40
CA PRO A 52 -14.96 11.27 11.08
C PRO A 52 -14.54 10.81 9.68
N ARG A 53 -14.43 11.76 8.73
CA ARG A 53 -13.94 11.47 7.37
C ARG A 53 -12.45 11.16 7.39
N LEU A 54 -11.67 11.96 8.11
CA LEU A 54 -10.24 11.73 8.28
C LEU A 54 -9.99 10.34 8.91
N ASP A 55 -10.72 10.00 9.98
CA ASP A 55 -10.64 8.68 10.62
C ASP A 55 -10.95 7.54 9.64
N ALA A 56 -11.98 7.70 8.81
CA ALA A 56 -12.36 6.70 7.82
C ALA A 56 -11.27 6.51 6.75
N VAL A 57 -10.66 7.60 6.27
CA VAL A 57 -9.59 7.54 5.28
C VAL A 57 -8.31 6.96 5.89
N MET A 58 -7.97 7.29 7.13
CA MET A 58 -6.83 6.68 7.84
C MET A 58 -7.02 5.18 8.03
N LYS A 59 -8.22 4.71 8.40
CA LYS A 59 -8.51 3.26 8.47
C LYS A 59 -8.35 2.58 7.11
N LYS A 60 -8.79 3.24 6.04
CA LYS A 60 -8.64 2.74 4.67
C LYS A 60 -7.18 2.69 4.24
N GLU A 61 -6.38 3.71 4.55
CA GLU A 61 -4.94 3.75 4.30
C GLU A 61 -4.24 2.56 4.96
N THR A 62 -4.46 2.35 6.26
CA THR A 62 -3.91 1.21 7.00
C THR A 62 -4.28 -0.13 6.37
N ALA A 63 -5.55 -0.31 5.99
CA ALA A 63 -6.00 -1.56 5.37
C ALA A 63 -5.29 -1.82 4.02
N ILE A 64 -5.15 -0.80 3.17
CA ILE A 64 -4.47 -0.93 1.88
C ILE A 64 -2.97 -1.17 2.09
N ARG A 65 -2.35 -0.51 3.06
CA ARG A 65 -0.94 -0.72 3.41
C ARG A 65 -0.68 -2.16 3.85
N ARG A 66 -1.55 -2.72 4.68
CA ARG A 66 -1.51 -4.14 5.08
C ARG A 66 -1.67 -5.07 3.91
N GLN A 67 -2.63 -4.80 3.02
CA GLN A 67 -2.80 -5.59 1.81
C GLN A 67 -1.55 -5.55 0.93
N ALA A 68 -0.94 -4.37 0.75
CA ALA A 68 0.32 -4.24 0.03
C ALA A 68 1.45 -5.03 0.71
N ALA A 69 1.53 -5.03 2.04
CA ALA A 69 2.50 -5.80 2.81
C ALA A 69 2.30 -7.31 2.65
N MET A 70 1.05 -7.77 2.59
CA MET A 70 0.71 -9.19 2.42
C MET A 70 0.81 -9.67 0.96
N ALA A 71 0.67 -8.77 -0.02
CA ALA A 71 0.58 -9.12 -1.42
C ALA A 71 1.77 -9.98 -1.86
N PRO A 72 1.56 -11.14 -2.51
CA PRO A 72 2.64 -11.94 -3.03
C PRO A 72 3.39 -11.18 -4.13
N VAL A 73 4.64 -11.57 -4.34
CA VAL A 73 5.45 -11.09 -5.47
C VAL A 73 5.94 -12.31 -6.25
N SER A 74 5.76 -12.28 -7.56
CA SER A 74 6.06 -13.38 -8.47
C SER A 74 7.49 -13.34 -9.00
N ASP A 75 8.11 -12.16 -9.03
CA ASP A 75 9.46 -11.96 -9.55
C ASP A 75 10.31 -11.00 -8.72
N VAL A 76 11.61 -10.98 -9.03
CA VAL A 76 12.60 -10.12 -8.35
C VAL A 76 12.32 -8.63 -8.59
N GLY A 77 11.70 -8.27 -9.71
CA GLY A 77 11.29 -6.90 -10.02
C GLY A 77 10.20 -6.39 -9.08
N GLY A 78 9.14 -7.18 -8.89
CA GLY A 78 8.08 -6.93 -7.92
C GLY A 78 8.60 -6.89 -6.48
N LEU A 79 9.50 -7.80 -6.12
CA LEU A 79 10.16 -7.80 -4.80
C LEU A 79 10.94 -6.48 -4.56
N LYS A 80 11.76 -6.05 -5.53
CA LYS A 80 12.49 -4.77 -5.46
C LYS A 80 11.55 -3.57 -5.38
N MET A 81 10.48 -3.58 -6.16
CA MET A 81 9.48 -2.51 -6.15
C MET A 81 8.81 -2.40 -4.78
N LYS A 82 8.38 -3.52 -4.21
CA LYS A 82 7.76 -3.59 -2.88
C LYS A 82 8.72 -3.14 -1.79
N ALA A 83 9.97 -3.61 -1.81
CA ALA A 83 10.99 -3.21 -0.84
C ALA A 83 11.27 -1.69 -0.90
N ALA A 84 11.51 -1.14 -2.09
CA ALA A 84 11.73 0.29 -2.27
C ALA A 84 10.51 1.13 -1.87
N TYR A 85 9.31 0.57 -2.02
CA TYR A 85 8.09 1.23 -1.58
C TYR A 85 8.00 1.36 -0.06
N PHE A 86 8.17 0.25 0.66
CA PHE A 86 8.14 0.26 2.13
C PHE A 86 9.32 1.01 2.74
N GLU A 87 10.50 0.96 2.13
CA GLU A 87 11.63 1.81 2.51
C GLU A 87 11.27 3.30 2.48
N ARG A 88 10.63 3.76 1.40
CA ARG A 88 10.17 5.15 1.28
C ARG A 88 9.12 5.50 2.34
N LEU A 89 8.20 4.59 2.64
CA LEU A 89 7.18 4.81 3.67
C LEU A 89 7.82 5.05 5.04
N MET A 90 8.78 4.21 5.43
CA MET A 90 9.47 4.31 6.71
C MET A 90 10.38 5.55 6.81
N ASN A 91 11.07 5.91 5.73
CA ASN A 91 12.11 6.96 5.77
C ASN A 91 11.59 8.37 5.54
N ASN A 92 10.50 8.56 4.79
CA ASN A 92 10.03 9.89 4.42
C ASN A 92 8.99 10.46 5.40
N GLY A 93 8.75 9.79 6.54
CA GLY A 93 7.72 10.19 7.51
C GLY A 93 6.32 10.25 6.92
N TRP A 94 6.06 9.47 5.85
CA TRP A 94 4.77 9.49 5.16
C TRP A 94 3.70 8.80 5.99
N CYS A 95 4.02 7.72 6.68
CA CYS A 95 3.09 7.01 7.54
C CYS A 95 3.86 6.16 8.56
N ASP A 96 3.34 6.05 9.78
CA ASP A 96 3.82 5.07 10.76
C ASP A 96 3.46 3.66 10.27
N VAL A 97 4.49 2.88 9.95
CA VAL A 97 4.30 1.48 9.58
C VAL A 97 4.09 0.66 10.86
N ASP A 98 2.89 0.10 11.02
CA ASP A 98 2.54 -0.74 12.16
C ASP A 98 3.42 -2.02 12.20
N PRO A 99 3.81 -2.52 13.39
CA PRO A 99 4.61 -3.73 13.52
C PRO A 99 4.07 -4.94 12.75
N ASP A 100 2.75 -5.10 12.68
CA ASP A 100 2.16 -6.21 11.94
C ASP A 100 2.32 -6.03 10.42
N ASP A 101 2.36 -4.80 9.90
CA ASP A 101 2.67 -4.55 8.48
C ASP A 101 4.11 -4.97 8.16
N LEU A 102 5.05 -4.70 9.06
CA LEU A 102 6.42 -5.17 8.92
C LEU A 102 6.50 -6.69 8.97
N HIS A 103 5.75 -7.32 9.88
CA HIS A 103 5.68 -8.77 9.95
C HIS A 103 5.13 -9.37 8.66
N GLU A 104 4.04 -8.84 8.11
CA GLU A 104 3.48 -9.31 6.84
C GLU A 104 4.41 -9.06 5.65
N LEU A 105 5.10 -7.90 5.64
CA LEU A 105 6.12 -7.60 4.64
C LEU A 105 7.23 -8.66 4.64
N LEU A 106 7.81 -8.93 5.81
CA LEU A 106 8.87 -9.92 5.97
C LEU A 106 8.38 -11.33 5.63
N ARG A 107 7.16 -11.68 6.05
CA ARG A 107 6.51 -12.96 5.70
C ARG A 107 6.37 -13.11 4.20
N SER A 108 5.93 -12.08 3.49
CA SER A 108 5.78 -12.10 2.03
C SER A 108 7.11 -12.29 1.31
N PHE A 109 8.20 -11.71 1.83
CA PHE A 109 9.54 -11.89 1.29
C PHE A 109 10.10 -13.29 1.58
N ALA A 110 9.86 -13.83 2.77
CA ALA A 110 10.28 -15.19 3.11
C ALA A 110 9.52 -16.26 2.28
N ALA A 111 8.30 -15.95 1.84
CA ALA A 111 7.51 -16.82 0.98
C ALA A 111 7.94 -16.78 -0.49
N PHE A 112 8.72 -15.78 -0.90
CA PHE A 112 9.25 -15.68 -2.27
C PHE A 112 10.23 -16.82 -2.54
N ARG A 113 9.93 -17.64 -3.55
CA ARG A 113 10.82 -18.72 -4.01
C ARG A 113 11.28 -18.40 -5.43
N THR A 114 12.60 -18.33 -5.60
CA THR A 114 13.30 -18.20 -6.89
C THR A 114 13.49 -19.54 -7.58
#